data_AF-A0AAF0BDZ9-F1
#
_entry.id   AF-A0AAF0BDZ9-F1
#
_cell.length_a   1.000
_cell.length_b   1.000
_cell.length_c   1.000
_cell.angle_alpha   90.00
_cell.angle_beta   90.00
_cell.angle_gamma   90.00
#
_symmetry.space_group_name_H-M   'P 1'
#
loop_
_entity.id
_entity.type
_entity.pdbx_description
1 polymer ?
#
loop_
_entity_poly.entity_id
_entity_poly.type
_entity_poly.pdbx_seq_one_letter_code
_entity_poly.pdbx_strand_id
1 'polypeptide(L)'
;MGLQPEAYLIDEETKTLRKVIAYGFYTTKGRPLSDYMGAELGRNSKYNVELRTNTGVSFIAFQEADTFCSALNTAIAANESK
;
A
#
# COMPACT_ATOMS: atom_id res chain seq x y z
N MET A 1 3.88 -2.38 22.78
CA MET A 1 4.61 -2.75 21.54
C MET A 1 4.63 -1.51 20.66
N GLY A 2 5.81 -0.97 20.34
CA GLY A 2 5.92 0.20 19.47
C GLY A 2 5.58 -0.19 18.03
N LEU A 3 4.69 0.56 17.37
CA LEU A 3 4.46 0.46 15.94
C LEU A 3 5.79 0.76 15.25
N GLN A 4 6.41 -0.24 14.62
CA GLN A 4 7.52 0.04 13.72
C GLN A 4 6.98 0.87 12.56
N PRO A 5 7.61 2.00 12.21
CA PRO A 5 7.19 2.79 11.07
C PRO A 5 7.31 1.92 9.81
N GLU A 6 6.17 1.62 9.19
CA GLU A 6 6.13 0.90 7.92
C GLU A 6 6.16 1.92 6.79
N ALA A 7 7.13 1.78 5.89
CA ALA A 7 7.18 2.55 4.66
C ALA A 7 6.85 1.64 3.48
N TYR A 8 6.10 2.17 2.52
CA TYR A 8 5.75 1.46 1.30
C TYR A 8 6.16 2.30 0.09
N LEU A 9 6.48 1.60 -0.99
CA LEU A 9 6.85 2.16 -2.28
C LEU A 9 5.94 1.56 -3.36
N ILE A 10 5.26 2.42 -4.10
CA ILE A 10 4.50 2.06 -5.30
C ILE A 10 5.49 2.11 -6.45
N ASP A 11 5.95 0.95 -6.92
CA ASP A 11 6.90 0.83 -8.01
C ASP A 11 6.12 0.78 -9.34
N GLU A 12 6.06 1.91 -10.03
CA GLU A 12 5.33 2.03 -11.29
C GLU A 12 6.01 1.34 -12.48
N GLU A 13 7.33 1.10 -12.41
CA GLU A 13 8.10 0.44 -13.47
C GLU A 13 7.79 -1.06 -13.48
N THR A 14 7.85 -1.68 -12.30
CA THR A 14 7.58 -3.11 -12.12
C THR A 14 6.13 -3.43 -11.77
N LYS A 15 5.29 -2.39 -11.61
CA LYS A 15 3.89 -2.51 -11.21
C LYS A 15 3.71 -3.31 -9.92
N THR A 16 4.51 -2.99 -8.90
CA THR A 16 4.44 -3.66 -7.58
C THR A 16 4.27 -2.67 -6.43
N LEU A 17 3.55 -3.08 -5.38
CA LEU A 17 3.59 -2.44 -4.07
C LEU A 17 4.64 -3.14 -3.22
N ARG A 18 5.66 -2.39 -2.78
CA ARG A 18 6.81 -2.91 -2.01
C ARG A 18 6.81 -2.32 -0.61
N LYS A 19 7.01 -3.17 0.41
CA LYS A 19 7.34 -2.71 1.76
C LYS A 19 8.83 -2.42 1.85
N VAL A 20 9.19 -1.28 2.44
CA VAL A 20 10.56 -0.90 2.77
C VAL A 20 10.84 -1.38 4.19
N ILE A 21 11.84 -2.25 4.32
CA ILE A 21 12.29 -2.84 5.59
C ILE A 21 13.64 -2.20 5.94
N ALA A 22 13.74 -1.69 7.17
CA ALA A 22 14.83 -0.81 7.62
C ALA A 22 14.88 0.50 6.82
N TYR A 23 15.62 1.51 7.32
CA TYR A 23 15.74 2.84 6.71
C TYR A 23 16.34 2.81 5.29
N GLY A 24 15.58 2.37 4.29
CA GLY A 24 15.93 2.39 2.87
C GLY A 24 16.86 1.28 2.36
N PHE A 25 17.36 0.38 3.22
CA PHE A 25 18.37 -0.61 2.81
C PHE A 25 17.79 -1.84 2.11
N TYR A 26 16.53 -2.21 2.40
CA TYR A 26 15.91 -3.41 1.84
C TYR A 26 14.48 -3.13 1.41
N THR A 27 14.18 -3.34 0.13
CA THR A 27 12.81 -3.44 -0.36
C THR A 27 12.43 -4.91 -0.45
N THR A 28 11.23 -5.25 0.01
CA THR A 28 10.66 -6.57 -0.31
C THR A 28 10.53 -6.73 -1.83
N LYS A 29 10.44 -7.96 -2.32
CA LYS A 29 10.13 -8.25 -3.75
C LYS A 29 8.83 -7.58 -4.23
N GLY A 30 7.99 -7.11 -3.31
CA GLY A 30 6.70 -6.49 -3.60
C GLY A 30 5.65 -7.51 -4.02
N ARG A 31 4.39 -7.11 -3.94
CA ARG A 31 3.28 -7.83 -4.59
C ARG A 31 2.81 -7.02 -5.80
N PRO A 32 2.40 -7.67 -6.89
CA PRO A 32 1.94 -6.98 -8.08
C PRO A 32 0.69 -6.14 -7.78
N LEU A 33 0.56 -4.98 -8.43
CA LEU A 33 -0.60 -4.09 -8.27
C LEU A 33 -1.92 -4.77 -8.66
N SER A 34 -1.88 -5.76 -9.56
CA SER A 34 -3.03 -6.59 -9.93
C SER A 34 -3.59 -7.45 -8.80
N ASP A 35 -2.83 -7.66 -7.71
CA ASP A 35 -3.33 -8.38 -6.53
C ASP A 35 -4.22 -7.50 -5.64
N TYR A 36 -4.23 -6.19 -5.88
CA TYR A 36 -4.92 -5.19 -5.08
C TYR A 36 -6.17 -4.71 -5.79
N MET A 37 -7.29 -4.72 -5.07
CA MET A 37 -8.56 -4.15 -5.52
C MET A 37 -8.69 -2.67 -5.16
N GLY A 38 -7.92 -2.22 -4.15
CA GLY A 38 -7.90 -0.84 -3.71
C GLY A 38 -7.47 -0.67 -2.26
N ALA A 39 -7.41 0.58 -1.84
CA ALA A 39 -7.15 1.00 -0.47
C ALA A 39 -8.17 2.04 0.00
N GLU A 40 -8.64 1.88 1.23
CA GLU A 40 -9.57 2.82 1.87
C GLU A 40 -9.07 3.21 3.26
N LEU A 41 -9.53 4.36 3.77
CA LEU A 41 -9.30 4.70 5.17
C LEU A 41 -10.00 3.71 6.10
N GLY A 42 -9.30 3.27 7.13
CA GLY A 42 -9.86 2.44 8.17
C GLY A 42 -10.89 3.21 9.00
N ARG A 43 -12.06 2.59 9.26
CA ARG A 43 -13.19 3.22 9.98
C ARG A 43 -12.85 3.75 11.37
N ASN A 44 -11.83 3.19 12.00
CA ASN A 44 -11.50 3.44 13.41
C ASN A 44 -10.35 4.44 13.60
N SER A 45 -9.66 4.87 12.53
CA SER A 45 -8.50 5.75 12.65
C SER A 45 -8.14 6.39 11.31
N LYS A 46 -7.91 7.72 11.33
CA LYS A 46 -7.37 8.48 10.19
C LYS A 46 -5.94 8.09 9.78
N TYR A 47 -5.28 7.25 10.58
CA TYR A 47 -3.95 6.74 10.29
C TYR A 47 -3.98 5.30 9.78
N ASN A 48 -5.14 4.66 9.74
CA ASN A 48 -5.25 3.27 9.31
C ASN A 48 -5.69 3.23 7.85
N VAL A 49 -5.07 2.36 7.07
CA VAL A 49 -5.46 2.06 5.70
C VAL A 49 -5.85 0.58 5.64
N GLU A 50 -7.03 0.35 5.10
CA GLU A 50 -7.53 -0.96 4.73
C GLU A 50 -7.11 -1.27 3.29
N LEU A 51 -6.14 -2.16 3.14
CA LEU A 51 -5.71 -2.71 1.85
C LEU A 51 -6.61 -3.88 1.48
N ARG A 52 -7.35 -3.75 0.39
CA ARG A 52 -8.16 -4.84 -0.18
C ARG A 52 -7.37 -5.54 -1.28
N THR A 53 -7.23 -6.85 -1.12
CA THR A 53 -6.57 -7.74 -2.08
C THR A 53 -7.56 -8.79 -2.57
N ASN A 54 -7.23 -9.45 -3.68
CA ASN A 54 -8.02 -10.58 -4.20
C ASN A 54 -8.16 -11.73 -3.19
N THR A 55 -7.26 -11.82 -2.22
CA THR A 55 -7.22 -12.90 -1.21
C THR A 55 -7.76 -12.49 0.16
N GLY A 56 -8.13 -11.23 0.37
CA GLY A 56 -8.60 -10.72 1.65
C GLY A 56 -8.13 -9.30 1.96
N VAL A 57 -8.24 -8.93 3.23
CA VAL A 57 -8.02 -7.57 3.71
C VAL A 57 -6.81 -7.51 4.65
N SER A 58 -5.99 -6.48 4.50
CA SER A 58 -4.85 -6.19 5.39
C SER A 58 -4.94 -4.75 5.90
N PHE A 59 -4.36 -4.49 7.08
CA PHE A 59 -4.37 -3.16 7.70
C PHE A 59 -2.94 -2.65 7.88
N ILE A 60 -2.71 -1.40 7.50
CA ILE A 60 -1.42 -0.73 7.59
C ILE A 60 -1.60 0.66 8.20
N ALA A 61 -0.64 1.09 9.01
CA ALA A 61 -0.68 2.41 9.63
C ALA A 61 0.21 3.41 8.88
N PHE A 62 -0.37 4.54 8.48
CA PHE A 62 0.28 5.64 7.77
C PHE A 62 -0.03 6.98 8.41
N GLN A 63 0.96 7.87 8.47
CA GLN A 63 0.73 9.25 8.91
C GLN A 63 -0.13 10.03 7.90
N GLU A 64 0.06 9.77 6.61
CA GLU A 64 -0.67 10.37 5.49
C GLU A 64 -1.53 9.32 4.78
N ALA A 65 -2.44 8.69 5.54
CA ALA A 65 -3.26 7.58 5.06
C ALA A 65 -4.11 7.95 3.83
N ASP A 66 -4.75 9.12 3.83
CA ASP A 66 -5.55 9.61 2.69
C ASP A 66 -4.72 9.72 1.40
N THR A 67 -3.55 10.36 1.50
CA THR A 67 -2.62 10.53 0.37
C THR A 67 -2.18 9.17 -0.18
N PHE A 68 -1.85 8.24 0.72
CA PHE A 68 -1.47 6.88 0.34
C PHE A 68 -2.60 6.13 -0.38
N CYS A 69 -3.83 6.17 0.17
CA CYS A 69 -5.00 5.54 -0.45
C CYS A 69 -5.24 6.08 -1.86
N SER A 70 -5.21 7.40 -2.02
CA SER A 70 -5.39 8.07 -3.32
C SER A 70 -4.33 7.60 -4.33
N ALA A 71 -3.05 7.69 -3.95
CA ALA A 71 -1.93 7.31 -4.81
C ALA A 71 -1.98 5.83 -5.22
N LEU A 72 -2.29 4.92 -4.29
CA LEU A 72 -2.37 3.49 -4.59
C LEU A 72 -3.56 3.18 -5.51
N ASN A 73 -4.73 3.77 -5.25
CA ASN A 73 -5.90 3.56 -6.11
C ASN A 73 -5.69 4.09 -7.53
N THR A 74 -5.03 5.25 -7.67
CA THR A 74 -4.63 5.76 -8.99
C THR A 74 -3.68 4.80 -9.71
N ALA A 75 -2.68 4.26 -9.00
CA ALA A 75 -1.73 3.32 -9.59
C ALA A 75 -2.38 2.00 -10.01
N ILE A 76 -3.35 1.49 -9.23
CA ILE A 76 -4.12 0.29 -9.56
C ILE A 76 -4.98 0.53 -10.82
N ALA A 77 -5.76 1.62 -10.85
CA ALA A 77 -6.62 1.95 -12.00
C ALA A 77 -5.80 2.16 -13.30
N ALA A 78 -4.64 2.80 -13.20
CA ALA A 78 -3.72 2.96 -14.33
C ALA A 78 -3.14 1.62 -14.82
N ASN A 79 -3.04 0.62 -13.95
CA ASN A 79 -2.57 -0.71 -14.30
C ASN A 79 -3.63 -1.57 -14.99
N GLU A 80 -4.92 -1.38 -14.67
CA GLU A 80 -6.05 -2.08 -15.30
C GLU A 80 -6.43 -1.52 -16.68
N SER A 81 -5.99 -0.30 -17.01
CA SER A 81 -6.32 0.39 -18.26
C SER A 81 -5.43 0.00 -19.47
N LYS A 82 -4.65 -1.08 -19.36
CA LYS A 82 -3.77 -1.62 -20.40
C LYS A 82 -4.17 -3.03 -20.79
#